data_AF-A0A368TFU6-F1
#
_entry.id   AF-A0A368TFU6-F1
#
_cell.length_a   1.000
_cell.length_b   1.000
_cell.length_c   1.000
_cell.angle_alpha   90.00
_cell.angle_beta   90.00
_cell.angle_gamma   90.00
#
_symmetry.space_group_name_H-M   'P 1'
#
loop_
_entity.id
_entity.type
_entity.pdbx_description
1 polymer ?
#
loop_
_entity_poly.entity_id
_entity_poly.type
_entity_poly.pdbx_seq_one_letter_code
_entity_poly.pdbx_strand_id
1 'polypeptide(L)'
;MGIGKSVLVVIAVVAIGLFALPSSISLFSGQHTWYDLSGAGNDIPCEKCHAEIRDEMMSSDNGVHENIKCEGCHRTDARVGYAGVGDWGSGPETYPGQGAHAASTQECMICHGGGNFTHYNLKQDCSDCHGTPFIAPHAGGLGLTEAPDTGDKAAHLPFVDDAIDEPLMEGANEACIACHTRVGVSITWTKKENLNFNAGEDAVGVWTIQAFTASGENVTQVNSPNAWTNP
;
A
#
# COMPACT_ATOMS: atom_id res chain seq x y z
N MET A 1 -58.48 1.61 -22.03
CA MET A 1 -57.52 0.48 -22.02
C MET A 1 -58.09 -0.57 -21.06
N GLY A 2 -58.51 -1.74 -21.54
CA GLY A 2 -59.18 -2.72 -20.67
C GLY A 2 -58.25 -3.19 -19.55
N ILE A 3 -58.79 -3.36 -18.34
CA ILE A 3 -58.07 -3.77 -17.12
C ILE A 3 -57.09 -4.92 -17.37
N GLY A 4 -57.43 -5.88 -18.25
CA GLY A 4 -56.53 -7.00 -18.61
C GLY A 4 -55.22 -6.60 -19.30
N LYS A 5 -55.19 -5.54 -20.12
CA LYS A 5 -53.96 -5.08 -20.79
C LYS A 5 -53.01 -4.38 -19.82
N SER A 6 -53.55 -3.58 -18.90
CA SER A 6 -52.76 -2.94 -17.85
C SER A 6 -52.16 -3.96 -16.88
N VAL A 7 -52.92 -5.01 -16.53
CA VAL A 7 -52.42 -6.11 -15.68
C VAL A 7 -51.27 -6.87 -16.36
N LEU A 8 -51.39 -7.18 -17.65
CA LEU A 8 -50.34 -7.87 -18.41
C LEU A 8 -49.06 -7.03 -18.51
N VAL A 9 -49.17 -5.72 -18.71
CA VAL A 9 -48.02 -4.82 -18.74
C VAL A 9 -47.34 -4.74 -17.38
N VAL A 10 -48.11 -4.66 -16.29
CA VAL A 10 -47.54 -4.66 -14.92
C VAL A 10 -46.81 -5.97 -14.62
N ILE A 11 -47.40 -7.11 -14.98
CA ILE A 11 -46.75 -8.43 -14.80
C ILE A 11 -45.46 -8.51 -15.61
N ALA A 12 -45.46 -8.03 -16.86
CA ALA A 12 -44.27 -8.02 -17.69
C ALA A 12 -43.17 -7.11 -17.12
N VAL A 13 -43.52 -5.91 -16.63
CA VAL A 13 -42.56 -4.98 -16.01
C VAL A 13 -41.99 -5.55 -14.71
N VAL A 14 -42.80 -6.20 -13.87
CA VAL A 14 -42.33 -6.84 -12.64
C VAL A 14 -41.45 -8.05 -12.96
N ALA A 15 -41.81 -8.88 -13.94
CA ALA A 15 -41.01 -10.03 -14.35
C ALA A 15 -39.65 -9.60 -14.94
N ILE A 16 -39.62 -8.56 -15.76
CA ILE A 16 -38.37 -7.99 -16.28
C ILE A 16 -37.57 -7.34 -15.14
N GLY A 17 -38.22 -6.62 -14.22
CA GLY A 17 -37.54 -6.04 -13.06
C GLY A 17 -36.90 -7.07 -12.14
N LEU A 18 -37.53 -8.24 -11.95
CA LEU A 18 -36.97 -9.35 -11.18
C LEU A 18 -35.80 -10.06 -11.87
N PHE A 19 -35.74 -10.03 -13.21
CA PHE A 19 -34.68 -10.69 -13.98
C PHE A 19 -33.54 -9.75 -14.37
N ALA A 20 -33.80 -8.45 -14.50
CA ALA A 20 -32.86 -7.45 -14.99
C ALA A 20 -32.20 -6.64 -13.86
N LEU A 21 -32.78 -6.59 -12.66
CA LEU A 21 -32.09 -6.03 -11.50
C LEU A 21 -31.23 -7.12 -10.86
N PRO A 22 -29.93 -6.87 -10.59
CA PRO A 22 -29.12 -7.77 -9.79
C PRO A 22 -29.84 -7.98 -8.46
N SER A 23 -30.24 -9.21 -8.16
CA SER A 23 -30.91 -9.53 -6.91
C SER A 23 -29.93 -9.36 -5.75
N SER A 24 -29.71 -8.14 -5.29
CA SER A 24 -29.19 -7.85 -3.95
C SER A 24 -30.38 -7.86 -2.97
N ILE A 25 -31.10 -8.98 -2.98
CA ILE A 25 -32.16 -9.25 -2.00
C ILE A 25 -31.46 -9.99 -0.86
N SER A 26 -31.31 -9.36 0.30
CA SER A 26 -31.08 -10.10 1.54
C SER A 26 -32.40 -10.83 1.85
N LEU A 27 -32.52 -12.06 1.37
CA LEU A 27 -33.81 -12.76 1.23
C LEU A 27 -34.43 -13.14 2.59
N PHE A 28 -33.67 -13.14 3.69
CA PHE A 28 -34.19 -13.36 5.04
C PHE A 28 -33.31 -12.65 6.09
N SER A 29 -33.92 -12.21 7.21
CA SER A 29 -33.21 -11.83 8.43
C SER A 29 -32.30 -12.98 8.86
N GLY A 30 -30.98 -12.81 8.76
CA GLY A 30 -29.97 -13.83 9.08
C GLY A 30 -29.25 -14.49 7.89
N GLN A 31 -29.51 -14.08 6.64
CA GLN A 31 -28.77 -14.60 5.46
C GLN A 31 -27.44 -13.91 5.13
N HIS A 32 -27.07 -12.87 5.88
CA HIS A 32 -25.67 -12.49 6.03
C HIS A 32 -25.18 -13.08 7.35
N THR A 33 -24.54 -14.24 7.28
CA THR A 33 -23.73 -14.72 8.40
C THR A 33 -22.52 -13.81 8.47
N TRP A 34 -22.47 -12.96 9.48
CA TRP A 34 -21.26 -12.23 9.82
C TRP A 34 -20.20 -13.24 10.23
N TYR A 35 -18.96 -13.01 9.81
CA TYR A 35 -17.84 -13.78 10.33
C TYR A 35 -17.80 -13.57 11.85
N ASP A 36 -17.85 -14.66 12.60
CA ASP A 36 -17.70 -14.61 14.05
C ASP A 36 -16.25 -14.25 14.34
N LEU A 37 -16.01 -13.00 14.75
CA LEU A 37 -14.68 -12.51 15.07
C LEU A 37 -14.30 -12.76 16.53
N SER A 38 -15.17 -13.41 17.33
CA SER A 38 -14.92 -13.67 18.75
C SER A 38 -13.86 -14.76 18.99
N GLY A 39 -13.51 -15.51 17.93
CA GLY A 39 -12.51 -16.57 17.95
C GLY A 39 -11.06 -16.08 18.13
N ALA A 40 -10.17 -17.06 18.34
CA ALA A 40 -8.72 -16.84 18.40
C ALA A 40 -8.07 -16.66 17.01
N GLY A 41 -8.83 -16.68 15.92
CA GLY A 41 -8.32 -16.50 14.55
C GLY A 41 -8.70 -15.15 13.94
N ASN A 42 -8.16 -14.85 12.77
CA ASN A 42 -8.78 -13.90 11.85
C ASN A 42 -9.76 -14.69 10.99
N ASP A 43 -11.06 -14.61 11.32
CA ASP A 43 -12.10 -15.38 10.63
C ASP A 43 -12.56 -14.71 9.32
N ILE A 44 -11.88 -13.64 8.87
CA ILE A 44 -12.18 -12.89 7.64
C ILE A 44 -11.32 -13.41 6.47
N PRO A 45 -11.93 -14.03 5.43
CA PRO A 45 -11.20 -14.47 4.25
C PRO A 45 -10.94 -13.29 3.30
N CYS A 46 -9.83 -12.57 3.50
CA CYS A 46 -9.44 -11.37 2.74
C CYS A 46 -9.55 -11.55 1.21
N GLU A 47 -9.15 -12.73 0.74
CA GLU A 47 -9.05 -13.14 -0.68
C GLU A 47 -10.41 -13.30 -1.36
N LYS A 48 -11.51 -13.39 -0.58
CA LYS A 48 -12.86 -13.35 -1.14
C LYS A 48 -13.11 -12.04 -1.90
N CYS A 49 -12.46 -10.96 -1.46
CA CYS A 49 -12.59 -9.63 -2.06
C CYS A 49 -11.27 -9.15 -2.70
N HIS A 50 -10.11 -9.56 -2.18
CA HIS A 50 -8.78 -9.10 -2.62
C HIS A 50 -7.99 -10.19 -3.36
N ALA A 51 -8.65 -10.99 -4.20
CA ALA A 51 -8.03 -12.10 -4.91
C ALA A 51 -6.84 -11.65 -5.80
N GLU A 52 -6.99 -10.56 -6.55
CA GLU A 52 -5.93 -10.03 -7.42
C GLU A 52 -4.70 -9.56 -6.64
N ILE A 53 -4.91 -8.92 -5.48
CA ILE A 53 -3.84 -8.50 -4.58
C ILE A 53 -3.10 -9.72 -4.02
N ARG A 54 -3.83 -10.79 -3.70
CA ARG A 54 -3.22 -12.05 -3.26
C ARG A 54 -2.34 -12.65 -4.37
N ASP A 55 -2.84 -12.66 -5.60
CA ASP A 55 -2.11 -13.20 -6.74
C ASP A 55 -0.84 -12.39 -7.04
N GLU A 56 -0.89 -11.06 -6.90
CA GLU A 56 0.30 -10.20 -6.96
C GLU A 56 1.27 -10.53 -5.81
N MET A 57 0.77 -10.58 -4.57
CA MET A 57 1.62 -10.77 -3.39
C MET A 57 2.32 -12.13 -3.35
N MET A 58 1.65 -13.18 -3.82
CA MET A 58 2.17 -14.55 -3.87
C MET A 58 2.84 -14.87 -5.21
N SER A 59 2.96 -13.91 -6.13
CA SER A 59 3.65 -14.11 -7.40
C SER A 59 5.14 -14.37 -7.17
N SER A 60 5.70 -15.31 -7.94
CA SER A 60 7.15 -15.59 -7.93
C SER A 60 8.00 -14.38 -8.31
N ASP A 61 7.44 -13.40 -9.02
CA ASP A 61 8.15 -12.15 -9.35
C ASP A 61 7.86 -11.01 -8.36
N ASN A 62 7.10 -11.26 -7.28
CA ASN A 62 6.99 -10.35 -6.13
C ASN A 62 8.08 -10.65 -5.08
N GLY A 63 8.38 -11.93 -4.84
CA GLY A 63 9.63 -12.46 -4.27
C GLY A 63 10.04 -12.07 -2.83
N VAL A 64 9.67 -10.91 -2.31
CA VAL A 64 10.17 -10.37 -1.03
C VAL A 64 9.14 -10.40 0.11
N HIS A 65 7.85 -10.50 -0.22
CA HIS A 65 6.76 -10.54 0.76
C HIS A 65 5.84 -11.77 0.62
N GLU A 66 6.22 -12.76 -0.19
CA GLU A 66 5.45 -14.01 -0.41
C GLU A 66 5.24 -14.84 0.88
N ASN A 67 6.11 -14.66 1.88
CA ASN A 67 6.08 -15.36 3.15
C ASN A 67 5.40 -14.54 4.27
N ILE A 68 4.82 -13.38 3.94
CA ILE A 68 4.09 -12.52 4.87
C ILE A 68 2.59 -12.67 4.62
N LYS A 69 1.85 -13.12 5.63
CA LYS A 69 0.38 -13.18 5.58
C LYS A 69 -0.21 -11.76 5.56
N CYS A 70 -1.43 -11.59 5.05
CA CYS A 70 -2.10 -10.29 4.91
C CYS A 70 -2.08 -9.45 6.20
N GLU A 71 -2.30 -10.09 7.35
CA GLU A 71 -2.34 -9.40 8.64
C GLU A 71 -0.96 -9.01 9.17
N GLY A 72 0.12 -9.60 8.64
CA GLY A 72 1.50 -9.19 8.92
C GLY A 72 1.77 -7.74 8.52
N CYS A 73 1.04 -7.23 7.53
CA CYS A 73 1.00 -5.80 7.20
C CYS A 73 -0.24 -5.13 7.84
N HIS A 74 -1.44 -5.64 7.56
CA HIS A 74 -2.72 -4.98 7.91
C HIS A 74 -3.09 -4.99 9.39
N ARG A 75 -2.28 -5.54 10.30
CA ARG A 75 -2.53 -5.43 11.74
C ARG A 75 -1.30 -4.99 12.53
N THR A 76 -0.20 -4.70 11.82
CA THR A 76 1.11 -4.42 12.40
C THR A 76 1.16 -3.00 12.98
N ASP A 77 0.33 -2.09 12.49
CA ASP A 77 0.29 -0.71 12.96
C ASP A 77 -0.81 -0.44 13.97
N ALA A 78 -0.42 -0.27 15.23
CA ALA A 78 -1.35 0.11 16.29
C ALA A 78 -1.96 1.52 16.11
N ARG A 79 -1.41 2.38 15.25
CA ARG A 79 -1.98 3.72 14.97
C ARG A 79 -3.29 3.63 14.20
N VAL A 80 -3.46 2.61 13.37
CA VAL A 80 -4.66 2.42 12.53
C VAL A 80 -5.88 1.98 13.36
N GLY A 81 -5.70 1.44 14.56
CA GLY A 81 -6.80 1.18 15.50
C GLY A 81 -7.90 0.26 14.94
N TYR A 82 -7.55 -0.99 14.64
CA TYR A 82 -8.46 -2.02 14.12
C TYR A 82 -9.48 -2.51 15.14
N ALA A 83 -10.59 -3.08 14.65
CA ALA A 83 -11.54 -3.79 15.51
C ALA A 83 -10.87 -5.03 16.13
N GLY A 84 -11.08 -5.20 17.45
CA GLY A 84 -10.40 -6.21 18.23
C GLY A 84 -11.32 -6.87 19.25
N VAL A 85 -10.90 -8.04 19.70
CA VAL A 85 -11.46 -8.71 20.88
C VAL A 85 -10.41 -8.55 21.98
N GLY A 86 -10.81 -8.13 23.18
CA GLY A 86 -9.89 -7.70 24.24
C GLY A 86 -8.76 -8.69 24.56
N ASP A 87 -7.60 -8.16 24.92
CA ASP A 87 -6.42 -8.95 25.35
C ASP A 87 -5.92 -8.60 26.77
N TRP A 88 -6.48 -7.59 27.44
CA TRP A 88 -5.96 -7.12 28.74
C TRP A 88 -6.86 -7.53 29.91
N GLY A 89 -6.97 -8.84 30.16
CA GLY A 89 -7.47 -9.38 31.42
C GLY A 89 -8.92 -9.01 31.79
N SER A 90 -9.71 -8.50 30.85
CA SER A 90 -11.07 -7.98 31.06
C SER A 90 -12.05 -8.55 30.02
N GLY A 91 -12.18 -9.88 30.02
CA GLY A 91 -13.31 -10.58 29.39
C GLY A 91 -13.37 -10.61 27.85
N PRO A 92 -14.37 -11.30 27.27
CA PRO A 92 -14.53 -11.55 25.83
C PRO A 92 -15.11 -10.34 25.06
N GLU A 93 -14.84 -9.12 25.53
CA GLU A 93 -15.48 -7.93 24.98
C GLU A 93 -14.87 -7.55 23.62
N THR A 94 -15.73 -7.34 22.63
CA THR A 94 -15.35 -6.84 21.30
C THR A 94 -15.39 -5.32 21.30
N TYR A 95 -14.31 -4.70 20.82
CA TYR A 95 -14.19 -3.26 20.73
C TYR A 95 -14.20 -2.85 19.25
N PRO A 96 -15.11 -1.94 18.85
CA PRO A 96 -15.08 -1.39 17.51
C PRO A 96 -13.77 -0.61 17.34
N GLY A 97 -13.00 -0.96 16.31
CA GLY A 97 -11.82 -0.21 15.92
C GLY A 97 -12.21 1.21 15.54
N GLN A 98 -11.37 2.18 15.86
CA GLN A 98 -11.66 3.59 15.58
C GLN A 98 -11.06 4.09 14.26
N GLY A 99 -10.14 3.34 13.62
CA GLY A 99 -9.49 3.81 12.39
C GLY A 99 -9.75 2.98 11.13
N ALA A 100 -9.84 1.64 11.18
CA ALA A 100 -10.14 0.83 9.99
C ALA A 100 -11.01 -0.40 10.26
N HIS A 101 -11.92 -0.69 9.31
CA HIS A 101 -12.86 -1.82 9.38
C HIS A 101 -12.17 -3.18 9.14
N ALA A 102 -11.22 -3.25 8.20
CA ALA A 102 -10.40 -4.45 7.91
C ALA A 102 -9.33 -4.20 6.85
N ALA A 103 -9.56 -3.24 5.93
CA ALA A 103 -8.61 -2.84 4.91
C ALA A 103 -8.04 -1.45 5.24
N SER A 104 -6.72 -1.35 5.19
CA SER A 104 -5.96 -0.11 5.42
C SER A 104 -4.79 -0.05 4.45
N THR A 105 -4.41 1.14 4.02
CA THR A 105 -3.13 1.35 3.34
C THR A 105 -2.03 1.32 4.38
N GLN A 106 -1.16 0.32 4.35
CA GLN A 106 -0.08 0.20 5.31
C GLN A 106 1.13 1.00 4.83
N GLU A 107 1.70 1.84 5.70
CA GLU A 107 2.92 2.57 5.42
C GLU A 107 4.13 1.62 5.35
N CYS A 108 4.90 1.65 4.25
CA CYS A 108 6.06 0.77 4.05
C CYS A 108 7.12 0.98 5.14
N MET A 109 7.30 2.22 5.58
CA MET A 109 8.32 2.63 6.54
C MET A 109 8.07 2.12 7.96
N ILE A 110 6.92 1.53 8.25
CA ILE A 110 6.68 0.86 9.53
C ILE A 110 7.66 -0.29 9.75
N CYS A 111 7.92 -1.07 8.70
CA CYS A 111 8.93 -2.12 8.76
C CYS A 111 10.29 -1.64 8.22
N HIS A 112 10.29 -0.80 7.17
CA HIS A 112 11.51 -0.39 6.49
C HIS A 112 12.22 0.82 7.12
N GLY A 113 11.62 1.50 8.10
CA GLY A 113 12.20 2.63 8.84
C GLY A 113 13.24 2.22 9.89
N GLY A 114 13.34 0.94 10.22
CA GLY A 114 14.29 0.45 11.23
C GLY A 114 13.92 0.77 12.69
N GLY A 115 12.75 1.37 12.92
CA GLY A 115 12.21 1.64 14.25
C GLY A 115 11.41 0.47 14.82
N ASN A 116 11.32 0.40 16.15
CA ASN A 116 10.34 -0.45 16.82
C ASN A 116 8.96 0.21 16.72
N PHE A 117 8.02 -0.45 16.06
CA PHE A 117 6.63 -0.04 16.06
C PHE A 117 5.81 -0.87 17.06
N THR A 118 4.76 -0.27 17.61
CA THR A 118 3.80 -1.01 18.45
C THR A 118 2.76 -1.65 17.55
N HIS A 119 2.53 -2.94 17.72
CA HIS A 119 1.42 -3.68 17.12
C HIS A 119 0.42 -4.10 18.20
N TYR A 120 -0.86 -4.20 17.86
CA TYR A 120 -1.84 -4.86 18.71
C TYR A 120 -1.87 -6.34 18.38
N ASN A 121 -2.10 -7.21 19.36
CA ASN A 121 -2.10 -8.67 19.24
C ASN A 121 -2.35 -9.17 17.82
N LEU A 122 -1.24 -9.28 17.11
CA LEU A 122 -1.16 -10.00 15.87
C LEU A 122 -1.42 -11.43 16.32
N LYS A 123 -2.60 -11.99 16.04
CA LYS A 123 -2.81 -13.45 16.15
C LYS A 123 -2.06 -14.17 15.01
N GLN A 124 -0.86 -13.68 14.70
CA GLN A 124 0.17 -14.26 13.86
C GLN A 124 1.13 -15.02 14.76
N ASP A 125 1.92 -15.91 14.15
CA ASP A 125 3.05 -16.46 14.88
C ASP A 125 4.02 -15.31 15.15
N CYS A 126 4.25 -14.98 16.43
CA CYS A 126 5.18 -13.93 16.78
C CYS A 126 6.55 -14.18 16.16
N SER A 127 6.94 -15.44 15.91
CA SER A 127 8.19 -15.78 15.25
C SER A 127 8.26 -15.40 13.76
N ASP A 128 7.11 -15.20 13.09
CA ASP A 128 7.06 -14.67 11.71
C ASP A 128 7.67 -13.25 11.64
N CYS A 129 7.71 -12.50 12.77
CA CYS A 129 8.30 -11.16 12.85
C CYS A 129 9.37 -10.96 13.94
N HIS A 130 9.29 -11.68 15.06
CA HIS A 130 10.21 -11.64 16.21
C HIS A 130 11.19 -12.82 16.23
N GLY A 131 11.09 -13.73 15.27
CA GLY A 131 12.09 -14.76 15.06
C GLY A 131 13.34 -14.14 14.45
N THR A 132 14.53 -14.51 14.94
CA THR A 132 15.76 -14.27 14.17
C THR A 132 15.69 -15.17 12.93
N PRO A 133 15.51 -14.65 11.70
CA PRO A 133 16.01 -13.36 11.21
C PRO A 133 14.96 -12.51 10.44
N PHE A 134 13.73 -12.31 10.92
CA PHE A 134 12.84 -11.32 10.29
C PHE A 134 13.28 -9.91 10.65
N ILE A 135 14.21 -9.39 9.87
CA ILE A 135 14.59 -7.99 9.84
C ILE A 135 14.22 -7.52 8.44
N ALA A 136 13.13 -6.75 8.33
CA ALA A 136 12.85 -6.04 7.09
C ALA A 136 14.07 -5.17 6.77
N PRO A 137 14.65 -5.26 5.56
CA PRO A 137 15.84 -4.47 5.24
C PRO A 137 15.47 -2.99 5.34
N HIS A 138 16.30 -2.20 6.03
CA HIS A 138 16.03 -0.78 6.17
C HIS A 138 16.06 -0.10 4.79
N ALA A 139 15.11 0.80 4.51
CA ALA A 139 15.13 1.68 3.35
C ALA A 139 16.09 2.87 3.60
N GLY A 140 17.37 2.54 3.84
CA GLY A 140 18.39 3.51 4.21
C GLY A 140 18.83 4.39 3.06
N GLY A 141 19.43 5.52 3.40
CA GLY A 141 19.88 6.54 2.45
C GLY A 141 18.80 7.54 2.07
N LEU A 142 17.62 7.48 2.70
CA LEU A 142 16.48 8.39 2.50
C LEU A 142 16.29 9.36 3.65
N GLY A 143 17.09 9.30 4.71
CA GLY A 143 16.87 10.10 5.93
C GLY A 143 15.64 9.66 6.74
N LEU A 144 15.11 8.46 6.45
CA LEU A 144 13.90 7.90 7.07
C LEU A 144 14.21 6.71 7.98
N THR A 145 15.49 6.42 8.22
CA THR A 145 15.94 5.31 9.07
C THR A 145 16.87 5.78 10.19
N GLU A 146 17.23 4.88 11.09
CA GLU A 146 18.13 5.16 12.21
C GLU A 146 19.51 5.69 11.75
N ALA A 147 20.10 6.58 12.55
CA ALA A 147 21.35 7.26 12.21
C ALA A 147 22.56 6.30 12.04
N PRO A 148 23.50 6.58 11.11
CA PRO A 148 23.58 7.76 10.24
C PRO A 148 22.89 7.55 8.88
N ASP A 149 21.64 8.00 8.76
CA ASP A 149 20.91 8.11 7.50
C ASP A 149 20.44 9.56 7.35
N THR A 150 21.03 10.29 6.41
CA THR A 150 20.75 11.71 6.21
C THR A 150 20.02 12.01 4.91
N GLY A 151 19.89 11.04 4.00
CA GLY A 151 19.33 11.30 2.67
C GLY A 151 20.26 12.02 1.70
N ASP A 152 21.39 12.60 2.14
CA ASP A 152 22.24 13.54 1.36
C ASP A 152 22.78 13.00 0.03
N LYS A 153 22.73 11.67 -0.17
CA LYS A 153 23.23 10.98 -1.36
C LYS A 153 22.14 10.30 -2.17
N ALA A 154 20.88 10.34 -1.75
CA ALA A 154 19.77 9.79 -2.50
C ALA A 154 19.34 10.72 -3.62
N ALA A 155 19.50 10.25 -4.87
CA ALA A 155 19.00 10.95 -6.05
C ALA A 155 17.46 11.05 -6.08
N HIS A 156 16.77 10.14 -5.38
CA HIS A 156 15.31 10.08 -5.34
C HIS A 156 14.71 10.68 -4.06
N LEU A 157 15.52 11.27 -3.18
CA LEU A 157 15.00 11.86 -1.94
C LEU A 157 13.89 12.89 -2.20
N PRO A 158 14.00 13.81 -3.17
CA PRO A 158 12.90 14.74 -3.45
C PRO A 158 11.59 14.05 -3.84
N PHE A 159 11.64 12.91 -4.54
CA PHE A 159 10.43 12.15 -4.88
C PHE A 159 9.79 11.49 -3.65
N VAL A 160 10.63 11.05 -2.70
CA VAL A 160 10.18 10.49 -1.42
C VAL A 160 9.59 11.59 -0.52
N ASP A 161 10.24 12.74 -0.43
CA ASP A 161 9.76 13.89 0.34
C ASP A 161 8.44 14.42 -0.23
N ASP A 162 8.35 14.58 -1.56
CA ASP A 162 7.11 14.99 -2.23
C ASP A 162 5.98 13.98 -1.98
N ALA A 163 6.28 12.67 -1.95
CA ALA A 163 5.29 11.64 -1.64
C ALA A 163 4.78 11.74 -0.18
N ILE A 164 5.66 12.02 0.78
CA ILE A 164 5.29 12.21 2.19
C ILE A 164 4.31 13.38 2.36
N ASP A 165 4.46 14.42 1.54
CA ASP A 165 3.61 15.61 1.58
C ASP A 165 2.28 15.43 0.82
N GLU A 166 2.07 14.33 0.09
CA GLU A 166 0.84 14.05 -0.65
C GLU A 166 -0.18 13.26 0.21
N PRO A 167 -1.47 13.63 0.23
CA PRO A 167 -2.45 13.03 1.12
C PRO A 167 -3.11 11.76 0.55
N LEU A 168 -2.64 11.24 -0.59
CA LEU A 168 -3.29 10.12 -1.28
C LEU A 168 -3.06 8.79 -0.53
N MET A 169 -1.88 8.58 0.04
CA MET A 169 -1.51 7.45 0.88
C MET A 169 -0.73 7.93 2.10
N GLU A 170 -0.47 6.99 3.02
CA GLU A 170 0.27 7.28 4.25
C GLU A 170 1.78 7.31 3.99
N GLY A 171 2.46 8.37 4.45
CA GLY A 171 3.91 8.51 4.39
C GLY A 171 4.46 8.48 2.96
N ALA A 172 5.62 7.86 2.75
CA ALA A 172 6.30 7.81 1.45
C ALA A 172 5.74 6.75 0.47
N ASN A 173 4.53 6.24 0.71
CA ASN A 173 4.03 5.04 0.05
C ASN A 173 3.99 5.17 -1.47
N GLU A 174 3.57 6.32 -2.01
CA GLU A 174 3.49 6.60 -3.44
C GLU A 174 4.85 6.40 -4.12
N ALA A 175 5.92 6.89 -3.49
CA ALA A 175 7.27 6.73 -4.02
C ALA A 175 7.71 5.26 -4.02
N CYS A 176 7.39 4.52 -2.95
CA CYS A 176 7.69 3.10 -2.84
C CYS A 176 6.93 2.28 -3.88
N ILE A 177 5.59 2.42 -3.95
CA ILE A 177 4.76 1.61 -4.85
C ILE A 177 5.04 1.91 -6.32
N ALA A 178 5.41 3.15 -6.66
CA ALA A 178 5.74 3.54 -8.03
C ALA A 178 6.92 2.73 -8.62
N CYS A 179 7.80 2.17 -7.78
CA CYS A 179 9.00 1.46 -8.25
C CYS A 179 9.13 0.04 -7.71
N HIS A 180 8.58 -0.25 -6.52
CA HIS A 180 8.70 -1.54 -5.85
C HIS A 180 7.45 -2.41 -5.95
N THR A 181 6.42 -1.96 -6.67
CA THR A 181 5.22 -2.77 -6.97
C THR A 181 4.93 -2.76 -8.46
N ARG A 182 3.87 -3.46 -8.88
CA ARG A 182 3.45 -3.52 -10.28
C ARG A 182 2.51 -2.39 -10.69
N VAL A 183 2.35 -1.38 -9.83
CA VAL A 183 1.58 -0.19 -10.14
C VAL A 183 2.14 0.48 -11.39
N GLY A 184 1.26 0.76 -12.34
CA GLY A 184 1.65 1.47 -13.55
C GLY A 184 2.04 2.91 -13.22
N VAL A 185 3.14 3.38 -13.80
CA VAL A 185 3.66 4.73 -13.55
C VAL A 185 3.67 5.57 -14.82
N SER A 186 3.27 6.82 -14.66
CA SER A 186 3.46 7.88 -15.63
C SER A 186 4.30 8.97 -14.98
N ILE A 187 5.57 9.06 -15.40
CA ILE A 187 6.55 9.96 -14.79
C ILE A 187 7.30 10.74 -15.87
N THR A 188 7.53 12.02 -15.61
CA THR A 188 8.35 12.89 -16.44
C THR A 188 9.62 13.24 -15.68
N TRP A 189 10.73 12.65 -16.08
CA TRP A 189 12.06 12.94 -15.53
C TRP A 189 12.67 14.13 -16.25
N THR A 190 12.94 15.21 -15.51
CA THR A 190 13.74 16.33 -16.03
C THR A 190 15.09 16.30 -15.33
N LYS A 191 16.14 15.94 -16.06
CA LYS A 191 17.51 15.96 -15.56
C LYS A 191 18.33 17.07 -16.20
N LYS A 192 19.29 17.60 -15.47
CA LYS A 192 20.31 18.48 -16.05
C LYS A 192 21.26 17.64 -16.90
N GLU A 193 21.60 18.14 -18.08
CA GLU A 193 22.36 17.38 -19.08
C GLU A 193 23.85 17.69 -19.05
N ASN A 194 24.21 18.90 -18.61
CA ASN A 194 25.57 19.40 -18.64
C ASN A 194 26.06 19.67 -17.22
N LEU A 195 27.29 19.22 -16.91
CA LEU A 195 28.05 19.67 -15.76
C LEU A 195 29.00 20.78 -16.21
N ASN A 196 28.74 22.00 -15.75
CA ASN A 196 29.58 23.16 -16.00
C ASN A 196 30.55 23.35 -14.84
N PHE A 197 31.80 23.65 -15.15
CA PHE A 197 32.81 24.05 -14.18
C PHE A 197 33.88 24.88 -14.87
N ASN A 198 34.59 25.69 -14.09
CA ASN A 198 35.74 26.44 -14.55
C ASN A 198 37.01 25.71 -14.10
N ALA A 199 37.88 25.38 -15.06
CA ALA A 199 39.18 24.79 -14.80
C ALA A 199 40.27 25.81 -15.16
N GLY A 200 41.09 26.16 -14.19
CA GLY A 200 42.30 26.97 -14.37
C GLY A 200 43.54 26.14 -14.03
N GLU A 201 44.64 26.42 -14.71
CA GLU A 201 45.95 25.82 -14.46
C GLU A 201 46.95 26.93 -14.16
N ASP A 202 47.78 26.76 -13.12
CA ASP A 202 48.82 27.72 -12.78
C ASP A 202 50.13 27.48 -13.55
N ALA A 203 51.13 28.35 -13.33
CA ALA A 203 52.41 28.30 -14.04
C ALA A 203 53.25 27.04 -13.75
N VAL A 204 52.88 26.22 -12.75
CA VAL A 204 53.56 24.98 -12.38
C VAL A 204 52.71 23.73 -12.66
N GLY A 205 51.57 23.90 -13.35
CA GLY A 205 50.70 22.80 -13.77
C GLY A 205 49.70 22.32 -12.70
N VAL A 206 49.46 23.11 -11.66
CA VAL A 206 48.44 22.80 -10.65
C VAL A 206 47.08 23.26 -11.14
N TRP A 207 46.13 22.33 -11.17
CA TRP A 207 44.76 22.59 -11.61
C TRP A 207 43.88 23.02 -10.44
N THR A 208 43.15 24.11 -10.62
CA THR A 208 42.04 24.51 -9.76
C THR A 208 40.73 24.38 -10.52
N ILE A 209 39.81 23.56 -10.02
CA ILE A 209 38.47 23.39 -10.58
C ILE A 209 37.47 23.99 -9.60
N GLN A 210 36.65 24.93 -10.08
CA GLN A 210 35.67 25.65 -9.28
C GLN A 210 34.34 25.78 -10.03
N ALA A 211 33.30 26.23 -9.32
CA ALA A 211 31.99 26.57 -9.89
C ALA A 211 31.26 25.39 -10.57
N PHE A 212 31.29 24.20 -9.94
CA PHE A 212 30.43 23.08 -10.36
C PHE A 212 28.96 23.49 -10.33
N THR A 213 28.32 23.51 -11.50
CA THR A 213 26.90 23.80 -11.67
C THR A 213 26.32 22.87 -12.71
N ALA A 214 25.07 22.46 -12.54
CA ALA A 214 24.38 21.64 -13.53
C ALA A 214 23.51 22.54 -14.42
N SER A 215 23.51 22.31 -15.73
CA SER A 215 22.74 23.12 -16.71
C SER A 215 22.19 22.29 -17.87
N GLY A 216 21.38 22.93 -18.73
CA GLY A 216 20.60 22.24 -19.75
C GLY A 216 19.48 21.41 -19.14
N GLU A 217 18.56 20.94 -19.97
CA GLU A 217 17.46 20.06 -19.54
C GLU A 217 17.26 18.97 -20.57
N ASN A 218 17.22 17.73 -20.08
CA ASN A 218 16.85 16.57 -20.85
C ASN A 218 15.63 15.94 -20.18
N VAL A 219 14.52 15.92 -20.91
CA VAL A 219 13.22 15.46 -20.44
C VAL A 219 12.97 14.07 -20.99
N THR A 220 12.75 13.10 -20.10
CA THR A 220 12.38 11.73 -20.45
C THR A 220 11.02 11.41 -19.84
N GLN A 221 10.07 11.01 -20.66
CA GLN A 221 8.78 10.52 -20.20
C GLN A 221 8.79 8.99 -20.16
N VAL A 222 8.38 8.43 -19.03
CA VAL A 222 8.16 7.00 -18.85
C VAL A 222 6.68 6.80 -18.60
N ASN A 223 6.06 6.01 -19.46
CA ASN A 223 4.67 5.58 -19.32
C ASN A 223 4.67 4.05 -19.34
N SER A 224 4.59 3.46 -18.17
CA SER A 224 4.61 2.01 -17.97
C SER A 224 3.24 1.59 -17.42
N PRO A 225 2.27 1.23 -18.26
CA PRO A 225 0.97 0.79 -17.79
C PRO A 225 1.09 -0.54 -17.02
N ASN A 226 0.19 -0.77 -16.07
CA ASN A 226 0.09 -2.07 -15.41
C ASN A 226 -0.36 -3.11 -16.45
N ALA A 227 0.50 -4.08 -16.75
CA ALA A 227 0.22 -5.14 -17.73
C ALA A 227 -0.65 -6.29 -17.17
N TRP A 228 -0.95 -6.28 -15.87
CA TRP A 228 -1.68 -7.34 -15.16
C TRP A 228 -3.18 -7.09 -15.02
N THR A 229 -3.67 -5.89 -15.33
CA THR A 229 -5.10 -5.55 -15.28
C THR A 229 -5.85 -5.91 -16.57
N ASN A 230 -5.35 -6.85 -17.38
CA ASN A 230 -6.09 -7.32 -18.54
C ASN A 230 -6.92 -8.54 -18.12
N PRO A 231 -8.27 -8.47 -18.16
CA PRO A 231 -9.17 -9.52 -17.68
C PRO A 231 -9.04 -10.85 -18.44
#